data_AF-A0A1F8F3C2-F1
#
_entry.id   AF-A0A1F8F3C2-F1
#
_cell.length_a   1.000
_cell.length_b   1.000
_cell.length_c   1.000
_cell.angle_alpha   90.00
_cell.angle_beta   90.00
_cell.angle_gamma   90.00
#
_symmetry.space_group_name_H-M   'P 1'
#
loop_
_entity.id
_entity.type
_entity.pdbx_description
1 polymer ?
#
loop_
_entity_poly.entity_id
_entity_poly.type
_entity_poly.pdbx_seq_one_letter_code
_entity_poly.pdbx_strand_id
1 'polypeptide(L)' 'MKRINTQNKSKEELTANLFELQAKLAQLRFEQADKKLKDSSQFKKTKKDIARVLTRLRAESIEVLRRAGS' A
#
# COMPACT_ATOMS: atom_id res chain seq x y z
N MET A 1 14.79 2.95 -2.51
CA MET A 1 13.71 2.86 -1.49
C MET A 1 13.73 1.44 -0.95
N LYS A 2 13.99 1.29 0.36
CA LYS A 2 14.13 -0.01 1.04
C LYS A 2 12.88 -0.85 0.79
N ARG A 3 13.06 -2.10 0.36
CA ARG A 3 11.99 -3.09 0.15
C ARG A 3 11.16 -3.09 1.43
N ILE A 4 9.87 -2.71 1.35
CA ILE A 4 9.02 -2.73 2.54
C ILE A 4 8.96 -4.18 2.98
N ASN A 5 9.67 -4.48 4.08
CA ASN A 5 9.82 -5.82 4.61
C ASN A 5 8.52 -6.17 5.32
N THR A 6 7.49 -6.43 4.53
CA THR A 6 6.14 -6.76 4.99
C THR A 6 6.05 -8.18 5.54
N GLN A 7 7.17 -8.91 5.62
CA GLN A 7 7.23 -10.28 6.15
C GLN A 7 6.94 -10.39 7.65
N ASN A 8 7.08 -9.31 8.41
CA ASN A 8 6.92 -9.33 9.86
C ASN A 8 5.96 -8.26 10.39
N LYS A 9 5.18 -7.62 9.51
CA LYS A 9 4.17 -6.65 9.91
C LYS A 9 2.85 -7.38 10.11
N SER A 10 2.25 -7.23 11.30
CA SER A 10 0.89 -7.71 11.56
C SER A 10 -0.09 -7.11 10.55
N LYS A 11 -1.19 -7.82 10.33
CA LYS A 11 -2.28 -7.36 9.44
C LYS A 11 -2.71 -5.93 9.74
N GLU A 12 -2.77 -5.56 11.02
CA GLU A 12 -3.09 -4.21 11.49
C GLU A 12 -2.08 -3.16 11.02
N GLU A 13 -0.78 -3.42 11.17
CA GLU A 13 0.31 -2.57 10.68
C GLU A 13 0.26 -2.40 9.16
N LEU A 14 -0.04 -3.47 8.41
CA LEU A 14 -0.22 -3.40 6.96
C LEU A 14 -1.42 -2.54 6.58
N THR A 15 -2.50 -2.64 7.34
CA THR A 15 -3.72 -1.86 7.12
C THR A 15 -3.50 -0.38 7.44
N ALA A 16 -2.78 -0.08 8.53
CA ALA A 16 -2.37 1.28 8.88
C ALA A 16 -1.49 1.90 7.77
N ASN A 17 -0.47 1.18 7.31
CA ASN A 17 0.39 1.62 6.21
C ASN A 17 -0.42 1.86 4.92
N LEU A 18 -1.44 1.03 4.65
CA LEU A 18 -2.31 1.22 3.49
C LEU A 18 -3.12 2.53 3.59
N PHE A 19 -3.64 2.84 4.77
CA PHE A 19 -4.35 4.09 5.03
C PHE A 19 -3.44 5.31 4.84
N GLU A 20 -2.22 5.27 5.37
CA GLU A 20 -1.24 6.34 5.18
C GLU A 20 -0.90 6.56 3.69
N LEU A 21 -0.68 5.47 2.95
CA LEU A 21 -0.39 5.54 1.51
C LEU A 21 -1.59 6.07 0.71
N GLN A 22 -2.82 5.72 1.08
CA GLN A 22 -4.04 6.27 0.46
C GLN A 22 -4.20 7.76 0.76
N ALA A 23 -3.99 8.19 2.00
CA ALA A 23 -4.02 9.61 2.39
C ALA A 23 -2.98 10.41 1.61
N LYS A 24 -1.76 9.88 1.51
CA LYS A 24 -0.68 10.47 0.71
C LYS A 24 -1.03 10.52 -0.78
N LEU A 25 -1.69 9.48 -1.30
CA LEU A 25 -2.17 9.47 -2.69
C LEU A 25 -3.25 10.54 -2.91
N ALA A 26 -4.18 10.73 -1.96
CA ALA A 26 -5.20 11.76 -2.03
C ALA A 26 -4.55 13.15 -2.06
N GLN A 27 -3.63 13.42 -1.14
CA GLN A 27 -2.88 14.67 -1.10
C GLN A 27 -2.13 14.93 -2.42
N LEU A 28 -1.42 13.92 -2.93
CA LEU A 28 -0.75 14.01 -4.23
C LEU A 28 -1.74 14.30 -5.38
N ARG A 29 -2.98 13.78 -5.35
CA ARG A 29 -3.99 14.13 -6.38
C ARG A 29 -4.43 15.59 -6.28
N PHE A 30 -4.60 16.10 -5.06
CA PHE A 30 -4.91 17.52 -4.83
C PHE A 30 -3.78 18.43 -5.32
N GLU A 31 -2.53 18.12 -4.95
CA GLU A 31 -1.34 18.84 -5.43
C GLU A 31 -1.17 18.75 -6.96
N GLN A 32 -1.67 17.68 -7.59
CA GLN A 32 -1.62 17.48 -9.04
C GLN A 32 -2.63 18.38 -9.75
N ALA A 33 -3.83 18.49 -9.18
CA ALA A 33 -4.87 19.39 -9.68
C ALA A 33 -4.42 20.86 -9.63
N ASP A 34 -3.63 21.22 -8.61
CA ASP A 34 -3.03 22.57 -8.46
C ASP A 34 -1.89 22.86 -9.48
N LYS A 35 -1.61 21.94 -10.43
CA LYS A 35 -0.52 22.03 -11.43
C LYS A 35 0.89 22.25 -10.85
N LYS A 36 1.09 22.11 -9.53
CA LYS A 36 2.40 22.25 -8.86
C LYS A 36 3.25 20.99 -8.85
N LEU A 37 2.75 19.87 -9.35
CA LEU A 37 3.39 18.58 -9.16
C LEU A 37 4.57 18.37 -10.13
N LYS A 38 5.78 18.63 -9.62
CA LYS A 38 7.06 18.31 -10.29
C LYS A 38 7.34 16.81 -10.42
N ASP A 39 6.69 15.98 -9.61
CA ASP A 39 7.07 14.58 -9.41
C ASP A 39 5.89 13.59 -9.55
N SER A 40 5.30 13.51 -10.75
CA SER A 40 4.31 12.46 -11.08
C SER A 40 4.85 11.02 -10.88
N SER A 41 6.18 10.87 -10.77
CA SER A 41 6.83 9.61 -10.42
C SER A 41 6.45 9.13 -9.01
N GLN A 42 6.24 10.04 -8.04
CA GLN A 42 5.78 9.66 -6.71
C GLN A 42 4.36 9.11 -6.73
N PHE A 43 3.45 9.69 -7.52
CA PHE A 43 2.10 9.17 -7.68
C PHE A 43 2.10 7.70 -8.16
N LYS A 44 2.91 7.40 -9.16
CA LYS A 44 3.05 6.04 -9.72
C LYS A 44 3.70 5.08 -8.71
N LYS A 45 4.66 5.55 -7.91
CA LYS A 45 5.28 4.77 -6.82
C LYS A 45 4.29 4.46 -5.71
N THR A 46 3.56 5.46 -5.21
CA THR A 46 2.56 5.30 -4.15
C THR A 46 1.46 4.32 -4.56
N LYS A 47 0.94 4.41 -5.80
CA LYS A 47 -0.01 3.41 -6.33
C LYS A 47 0.55 1.98 -6.32
N LYS A 48 1.80 1.80 -6.77
CA LYS A 48 2.45 0.48 -6.76
C LYS A 48 2.65 -0.05 -5.35
N ASP A 49 2.91 0.83 -4.39
CA ASP A 49 3.10 0.46 -3.00
C ASP A 49 1.78 -0.02 -2.37
N ILE A 50 0.68 0.70 -2.58
CA ILE A 50 -0.67 0.28 -2.18
C ILE A 50 -1.01 -1.10 -2.76
N ALA A 51 -0.76 -1.30 -4.06
CA ALA A 51 -1.02 -2.59 -4.72
C ALA A 51 -0.22 -3.75 -4.09
N ARG A 52 1.03 -3.50 -3.68
CA ARG A 52 1.86 -4.50 -2.99
C ARG A 52 1.32 -4.85 -1.62
N VAL A 53 0.89 -3.85 -0.84
CA VAL A 53 0.28 -4.07 0.48
C VAL A 53 -1.03 -4.87 0.36
N LEU A 54 -1.89 -4.53 -0.60
CA LEU A 54 -3.13 -5.27 -0.87
C LEU A 54 -2.85 -6.72 -1.28
N THR A 55 -1.88 -6.93 -2.18
CA THR A 55 -1.49 -8.27 -2.63
C THR A 55 -1.02 -9.13 -1.45
N ARG A 56 -0.26 -8.52 -0.53
CA ARG A 56 0.21 -9.17 0.69
C ARG A 56 -0.93 -9.57 1.61
N LEU A 57 -1.83 -8.63 1.93
CA LEU A 57 -3.02 -8.89 2.75
C LEU A 57 -3.87 -10.00 2.16
N ARG A 58 -4.00 -10.03 0.83
CA ARG A 58 -4.74 -11.08 0.12
C ARG A 58 -4.03 -12.43 0.21
N ALA A 59 -2.72 -12.47 0.00
CA ALA A 59 -1.93 -13.70 0.10
C ALA A 59 -2.00 -14.31 1.52
N GLU A 60 -1.88 -13.48 2.55
CA GLU A 60 -2.02 -13.89 3.94
C GLU A 60 -3.43 -14.44 4.22
N SER A 61 -4.47 -13.76 3.75
CA SER A 61 -5.85 -14.23 3.90
C SER A 61 -6.11 -15.57 3.21
N ILE A 62 -5.53 -15.80 2.03
CA ILE A 62 -5.62 -17.08 1.32
C ILE A 62 -4.89 -18.17 2.09
N GLU A 63 -3.71 -17.88 2.66
CA GLU A 63 -2.96 -18.85 3.46
C GLU A 63 -3.69 -19.24 4.75
N VAL A 64 -4.32 -18.27 5.44
CA VAL A 64 -5.16 -18.54 6.61
C VAL A 64 -6.36 -19.41 6.25
N LEU A 65 -7.07 -19.10 5.15
CA LEU A 65 -8.19 -19.93 4.66
C LEU A 65 -7.73 -21.36 4.34
N ARG A 66 -6.54 -21.52 3.76
CA ARG A 66 -5.97 -22.84 3.46
C ARG A 66 -5.66 -23.63 4.73
N ARG A 67 -5.19 -22.98 5.80
CA ARG A 67 -4.91 -23.63 7.10
C ARG A 67 -6.19 -23.97 7.88
N ALA A 68 -7.24 -23.16 7.76
CA ALA A 68 -8.51 -23.36 8.47
C ALA A 68 -9.38 -24.48 7.87
N GLY A 69 -9.10 -24.93 6.64
CA GLY A 69 -9.82 -26.01 5.96
C GLY A 69 -9.12 -27.38 6.03
N SER A 70 -8.14 -27.58 6.90
CA SER A 70 -7.47 -28.87 7.16
C SER A 70 -7.81 -29.42 8.54
#